data_AF-A0A4S2BST4-F1
#
_entry.id   AF-A0A4S2BST4-F1
#
_cell.length_a   1.000
_cell.length_b   1.000
_cell.length_c   1.000
_cell.angle_alpha   90.00
_cell.angle_beta   90.00
_cell.angle_gamma   90.00
#
_symmetry.space_group_name_H-M   'P 1'
#
loop_
_entity.id
_entity.type
_entity.pdbx_description
1 polymer ?
#
loop_
_entity_poly.entity_id
_entity_poly.type
_entity_poly.pdbx_seq_one_letter_code
_entity_poly.pdbx_strand_id
1 'polypeptide(L)' 'MNTERNDLEVANETMVMTYLNILKYAEHHCNKDQDPYKIADHVFTGYMKAVTNNQQEGKD' A
#
# COMPACT_ATOMS: atom_id res chain seq x y z
N MET A 1 -31.66 -3.23 1.10
CA MET A 1 -30.39 -3.10 0.34
C MET A 1 -29.40 -4.03 1.02
N ASN A 2 -28.81 -4.97 0.29
CA ASN A 2 -27.76 -5.80 0.87
C ASN A 2 -26.52 -4.90 0.98
N THR A 3 -26.30 -4.32 2.16
CA THR A 3 -25.21 -3.38 2.46
C THR A 3 -23.88 -4.13 2.65
N GLU A 4 -23.71 -5.24 1.97
CA GLU A 4 -22.46 -5.98 1.98
C GLU A 4 -21.58 -5.36 0.91
N ARG A 5 -20.49 -4.77 1.38
CA ARG A 5 -19.45 -4.21 0.52
C ARG A 5 -18.85 -5.32 -0.31
N ASN A 6 -18.58 -5.04 -1.58
CA ASN A 6 -17.97 -6.06 -2.43
C ASN A 6 -16.46 -6.18 -2.13
N ASP A 7 -15.90 -7.35 -2.44
CA ASP A 7 -14.49 -7.66 -2.15
C ASP A 7 -13.51 -6.65 -2.79
N LEU A 8 -13.87 -6.09 -3.96
CA LEU A 8 -13.05 -5.09 -4.64
C LEU A 8 -13.00 -3.77 -3.85
N GLU A 9 -14.11 -3.33 -3.28
CA GLU A 9 -14.15 -2.14 -2.43
C GLU A 9 -13.32 -2.33 -1.16
N VAL A 10 -13.37 -3.52 -0.55
CA VAL A 10 -12.57 -3.85 0.64
C VAL A 10 -11.07 -3.91 0.30
N ALA A 11 -10.72 -4.51 -0.84
CA ALA A 11 -9.35 -4.57 -1.32
C ALA A 11 -8.79 -3.16 -1.59
N ASN A 12 -9.57 -2.30 -2.26
CA ASN A 12 -9.17 -0.91 -2.53
C ASN A 12 -8.92 -0.11 -1.25
N GLU A 13 -9.79 -0.22 -0.25
CA GLU A 13 -9.57 0.45 1.03
C GLU A 13 -8.36 -0.08 1.78
N THR A 14 -8.14 -1.39 1.73
CA THR A 14 -6.96 -2.00 2.34
C THR A 14 -5.67 -1.45 1.71
N MET A 15 -5.64 -1.26 0.39
CA MET A 15 -4.51 -0.63 -0.30
C MET A 15 -4.30 0.83 0.16
N VAL A 16 -5.37 1.63 0.24
CA VAL A 16 -5.29 3.02 0.69
C VAL A 16 -4.80 3.10 2.14
N MET A 17 -5.35 2.31 3.05
CA MET A 17 -4.93 2.27 4.45
C MET A 17 -3.46 1.83 4.59
N THR A 18 -3.02 0.88 3.77
CA THR A 18 -1.61 0.45 3.74
C THR A 18 -0.69 1.60 3.34
N TYR A 19 -1.02 2.34 2.28
CA TYR A 19 -0.26 3.51 1.86
C TYR A 19 -0.21 4.58 2.97
N LEU A 20 -1.35 4.90 3.59
CA LEU A 20 -1.43 5.89 4.67
C LEU A 20 -0.60 5.50 5.90
N ASN A 21 -0.55 4.21 6.25
CA ASN A 21 0.30 3.72 7.33
C ASN A 21 1.79 3.87 7.02
N ILE A 22 2.20 3.60 5.78
CA ILE A 22 3.57 3.82 5.32
C ILE A 22 3.91 5.31 5.37
N LEU A 23 3.03 6.17 4.87
CA LEU A 23 3.23 7.62 4.88
C LEU A 23 3.36 8.15 6.31
N LYS A 24 2.47 7.74 7.22
CA LYS A 24 2.54 8.11 8.64
C LYS A 24 3.87 7.70 9.28
N TYR A 25 4.37 6.51 8.93
CA TYR A 25 5.69 6.07 9.39
C TYR A 25 6.80 6.94 8.79
N ALA A 26 6.76 7.22 7.50
CA ALA A 26 7.75 8.05 6.81
C ALA A 26 7.80 9.47 7.41
N GLU A 27 6.65 10.13 7.59
CA GLU A 27 6.55 11.47 8.20
C GLU A 27 7.15 11.53 9.61
N HIS A 28 7.02 10.45 10.39
CA HIS A 28 7.56 10.42 11.75
C HIS A 28 9.08 10.22 11.80
N HIS A 29 9.68 9.58 10.79
CA HIS A 29 11.08 9.15 10.82
C HIS A 29 11.96 9.83 9.76
N CYS A 30 11.39 10.59 8.83
CA CYS A 30 12.15 11.30 7.81
C CYS A 30 12.87 12.51 8.40
N ASN A 31 14.10 12.74 7.94
CA ASN A 31 14.83 13.97 8.22
C ASN A 31 14.13 15.17 7.54
N LYS A 32 14.38 16.39 8.03
CA LYS A 32 13.73 17.63 7.54
C LYS A 32 13.97 17.92 6.05
N ASP A 33 15.03 17.35 5.48
CA ASP A 33 15.43 17.49 4.07
C ASP A 33 14.85 16.40 3.16
N GLN A 34 14.18 15.40 3.74
CA GLN A 34 13.58 14.30 3.01
C GLN A 34 12.10 14.56 2.75
N ASP A 35 11.63 14.09 1.60
CA ASP A 35 10.22 14.14 1.22
C ASP A 35 9.53 12.82 1.62
N PRO A 36 8.67 12.81 2.66
CA PRO A 36 8.03 11.60 3.14
C PRO A 36 7.11 10.96 2.11
N TYR A 37 6.55 11.75 1.18
CA TYR A 37 5.71 11.21 0.10
C TYR A 37 6.54 10.39 -0.88
N LYS A 38 7.72 10.87 -1.29
CA LYS A 38 8.63 10.11 -2.17
C LYS A 38 9.09 8.80 -1.54
N ILE A 39 9.33 8.80 -0.22
CA ILE A 39 9.67 7.59 0.53
C ILE A 39 8.48 6.63 0.53
N ALA A 40 7.28 7.11 0.85
CA ALA A 40 6.07 6.30 0.88
C ALA A 40 5.76 5.68 -0.49
N ASP A 41 5.86 6.47 -1.56
CA ASP A 41 5.67 6.03 -2.95
C ASP A 41 6.63 4.90 -3.32
N HIS A 42 7.91 5.05 -2.99
CA HIS A 42 8.93 4.04 -3.26
C HIS A 42 8.63 2.72 -2.54
N VAL A 43 8.33 2.78 -1.24
CA VAL A 43 8.04 1.60 -0.41
C VAL A 43 6.74 0.92 -0.87
N PHE A 44 5.67 1.69 -1.07
CA PHE A 44 4.39 1.15 -1.50
C PHE A 44 4.47 0.51 -2.89
N THR A 45 5.17 1.15 -3.84
CA THR A 45 5.40 0.58 -5.18
C THR A 45 6.19 -0.73 -5.10
N GLY A 46 7.22 -0.79 -4.25
CA GLY A 46 7.98 -2.02 -4.01
C GLY A 46 7.13 -3.14 -3.43
N TYR A 47 6.30 -2.82 -2.43
CA TYR A 47 5.34 -3.75 -1.85
C TYR A 47 4.36 -4.29 -2.90
N MET A 48 3.76 -3.42 -3.71
CA MET A 48 2.81 -3.84 -4.75
C MET A 48 3.45 -4.76 -5.78
N LYS A 49 4.68 -4.46 -6.22
CA LYS A 49 5.43 -5.35 -7.13
C LYS A 49 5.65 -6.74 -6.52
N ALA A 50 6.04 -6.80 -5.24
CA ALA A 50 6.25 -8.09 -4.56
C ALA A 50 4.95 -8.90 -4.45
N VAL A 51 3.83 -8.24 -4.11
CA VAL A 51 2.51 -8.88 -4.06
C VAL A 51 2.08 -9.41 -5.44
N THR A 52 2.28 -8.64 -6.50
CA THR A 52 1.95 -9.06 -7.88
C THR A 52 2.81 -10.24 -8.34
N ASN A 53 4.11 -10.24 -8.04
CA ASN A 53 5.01 -11.33 -8.42
C ASN A 53 4.68 -12.62 -7.66
N ASN A 54 4.41 -12.54 -6.35
CA ASN A 54 4.03 -13.71 -5.55
C ASN A 54 2.69 -14.33 -5.97
N GLN A 55 1.78 -13.56 -6.57
CA GLN A 55 0.54 -14.08 -7.14
C GLN A 55 0.73 -14.83 -8.47
N GLN A 56 1.83 -14.59 -9.19
CA GLN A 56 2.14 -15.30 -10.44
C GLN A 56 2.86 -16.63 -10.19
N GLU A 57 3.71 -16.72 -9.17
CA GLU A 57 4.46 -17.95 -8.84
C GLU A 57 3.59 -19.06 -8.19
N GLY A 58 2.37 -18.75 -7.75
CA GLY A 58 1.44 -19.72 -7.17
C GLY A 58 0.49 -20.41 -8.16
N LYS A 59 0.74 -20.33 -9.47
CA LYS A 59 -0.15 -20.83 -10.54
C LYS A 59 0.41 -21.99 -11.38
N ASP A 60 1.53 -22.59 -10.98
CA ASP A 60 2.11 -23.77 -11.64
C ASP A 60 1.75 -25.09 -10.91
#